data_AF-A0A6A6XDA2-F1
#
_entry.id   AF-A0A6A6XDA2-F1
#
_cell.length_a   1.000
_cell.length_b   1.000
_cell.length_c   1.000
_cell.angle_alpha   90.00
_cell.angle_beta   90.00
_cell.angle_gamma   90.00
#
_symmetry.space_group_name_H-M   'P 1'
#
loop_
_entity.id
_entity.type
_entity.pdbx_description
1 polymer ?
#
loop_
_entity_poly.entity_id
_entity_poly.type
_entity_poly.pdbx_seq_one_letter_code
_entity_poly.pdbx_strand_id
1 'polypeptide(L)'
;FKSILGPSPTLTVVINQSLPLFHEACIYHPPSDSMFIVSDPIQDPLVNNNQSGQHIIHVTNLSSSNPRYEILYGIPLANPISGGRYLHGGKDIIVITALGNLENNPPGGLYSLNPYPPFNVTPLTTSYGDYPYNGPDDATVFPDGSIYFTDLNYAWIHGQRPEPLLPNQVYRYDPRTNATRAMADQFTRPNGITRSPDGQVIYVGDTGVSYGDGSLNFTAQRSIYALTAKNTPSGVHGTAGPFLTDRRVFALPLVGAVDGLKTDTKGNVWGLSTDGLHVWDPSGNFLGKILLEDLGEGGSVGFGKPGEIYIAGGTKLIKLKVAKTVVGT
;
A
#
# COMPACT_ATOMS: atom_id res chain seq x y z
N PHE A 1 12.47 11.95 17.13
CA PHE A 1 11.13 12.45 16.78
C PHE A 1 11.02 13.97 16.60
N LYS A 2 11.49 14.83 17.53
CA LYS A 2 11.40 16.30 17.37
C LYS A 2 11.97 16.82 16.03
N SER A 3 13.09 16.27 15.57
CA SER A 3 13.70 16.58 14.27
C SER A 3 12.84 16.17 13.06
N ILE A 4 12.04 15.11 13.20
CA ILE A 4 11.09 14.66 12.18
C ILE A 4 9.93 15.63 12.12
N LEU A 5 9.29 15.94 13.26
CA LEU A 5 8.16 16.87 13.32
C LEU A 5 8.53 18.28 12.88
N GLY A 6 9.74 18.74 13.18
CA GLY A 6 10.15 20.11 12.95
C GLY A 6 9.54 21.10 13.96
N PRO A 7 9.70 22.41 13.74
CA PRO A 7 9.34 23.43 14.73
C PRO A 7 7.83 23.74 14.80
N SER A 8 7.06 23.38 13.77
CA SER A 8 5.63 23.73 13.68
C SER A 8 4.85 22.67 12.89
N PRO A 9 4.78 21.42 13.39
CA PRO A 9 4.00 20.38 12.73
C PRO A 9 2.51 20.75 12.77
N THR A 10 1.78 20.39 11.71
CA THR A 10 0.32 20.61 11.66
C THR A 10 -0.38 19.36 11.16
N LEU A 11 -1.54 19.05 11.71
CA LEU A 11 -2.45 18.03 11.21
C LEU A 11 -3.73 18.74 10.77
N THR A 12 -4.11 18.61 9.50
CA THR A 12 -5.21 19.39 8.92
C THR A 12 -6.05 18.53 7.99
N VAL A 13 -7.36 18.55 8.18
CA VAL A 13 -8.30 17.96 7.22
C VAL A 13 -8.33 18.85 5.98
N VAL A 14 -7.92 18.31 4.83
CA VAL A 14 -7.86 19.07 3.56
C VAL A 14 -9.05 18.81 2.65
N ILE A 15 -9.71 17.67 2.81
CA ILE A 15 -11.01 17.37 2.20
C ILE A 15 -11.86 16.66 3.23
N ASN A 16 -13.13 17.05 3.33
CA ASN A 16 -14.14 16.39 4.14
C ASN A 16 -15.42 16.30 3.32
N GLN A 17 -15.99 15.10 3.20
CA GLN A 17 -17.21 14.85 2.43
C GLN A 17 -17.97 13.66 3.02
N SER A 18 -19.14 13.31 2.48
CA SER A 18 -20.08 12.37 3.12
C SER A 18 -19.82 10.88 2.83
N LEU A 19 -19.27 10.55 1.66
CA LEU A 19 -18.94 9.18 1.27
C LEU A 19 -17.59 8.76 1.88
N PRO A 20 -17.25 7.47 1.99
CA PRO A 20 -15.92 7.04 2.44
C PRO A 20 -14.90 6.99 1.27
N LEU A 21 -14.54 8.13 0.71
CA LEU A 21 -13.70 8.22 -0.50
C LEU A 21 -12.20 8.03 -0.26
N PHE A 22 -11.73 8.09 0.98
CA PHE A 22 -10.31 8.09 1.31
C PHE A 22 -10.00 6.94 2.27
N HIS A 23 -9.94 5.71 1.75
CA HIS A 23 -9.75 4.53 2.58
C HIS A 23 -8.34 3.96 2.44
N GLU A 24 -7.98 3.65 1.20
CA GLU A 24 -6.74 2.96 0.86
C GLU A 24 -5.95 3.71 -0.18
N ALA A 25 -4.70 3.30 -0.39
CA ALA A 25 -3.74 4.02 -1.21
C ALA A 25 -3.51 5.50 -0.78
N CYS A 26 -2.34 6.04 -1.10
CA CYS A 26 -2.05 7.47 -1.02
C CYS A 26 -0.87 7.77 -1.97
N ILE A 27 -1.09 7.59 -3.27
CA ILE A 27 -0.01 7.61 -4.26
C ILE A 27 0.14 9.01 -4.84
N TYR A 28 1.13 9.75 -4.35
CA TYR A 28 1.42 11.09 -4.87
C TYR A 28 2.07 11.02 -6.26
N HIS A 29 1.57 11.84 -7.17
CA HIS A 29 2.11 12.03 -8.51
C HIS A 29 2.62 13.48 -8.64
N PRO A 30 3.93 13.71 -8.41
CA PRO A 30 4.53 15.05 -8.42
C PRO A 30 4.30 15.87 -9.70
N PRO A 31 4.40 15.31 -10.93
CA PRO A 31 4.26 16.10 -12.16
C PRO A 31 2.92 16.85 -12.28
N SER A 32 1.83 16.30 -11.74
CA SER A 32 0.49 16.92 -11.79
C SER A 32 0.03 17.48 -10.44
N ASP A 33 0.88 17.48 -9.42
CA ASP A 33 0.51 17.84 -8.04
C ASP A 33 -0.80 17.19 -7.58
N SER A 34 -0.93 15.90 -7.85
CA SER A 34 -2.14 15.12 -7.57
C SER A 34 -1.82 13.86 -6.79
N MET A 35 -2.84 13.20 -6.25
CA MET A 35 -2.74 11.94 -5.56
C MET A 35 -3.87 11.00 -5.99
N PHE A 36 -3.53 9.73 -6.07
CA PHE A 36 -4.46 8.65 -6.34
C PHE A 36 -4.70 7.91 -5.03
N ILE A 37 -5.95 7.90 -4.63
CA ILE A 37 -6.46 7.29 -3.40
C ILE A 37 -7.53 6.29 -3.84
N VAL A 38 -7.84 5.32 -3.01
CA VAL A 38 -8.88 4.33 -3.22
C VAL A 38 -9.95 4.51 -2.15
N SER A 39 -11.21 4.46 -2.58
CA SER A 39 -12.35 4.53 -1.67
C SER A 39 -12.55 3.22 -0.92
N ASP A 40 -13.31 3.30 0.15
CA ASP A 40 -14.02 2.13 0.69
C ASP A 40 -15.07 1.66 -0.35
N PRO A 41 -15.70 0.47 -0.23
CA PRO A 41 -16.79 0.10 -1.12
C PRO A 41 -17.94 1.13 -1.05
N ILE A 42 -18.19 1.77 -2.19
CA ILE A 42 -19.31 2.70 -2.39
C ILE A 42 -20.22 2.17 -3.50
N GLN A 43 -21.49 2.56 -3.48
CA GLN A 43 -22.41 2.25 -4.58
C GLN A 43 -22.12 3.15 -5.78
N ASP A 44 -21.90 2.54 -6.93
CA ASP A 44 -21.83 3.21 -8.22
C ASP A 44 -23.06 2.87 -9.07
N PRO A 45 -23.95 3.83 -9.36
CA PRO A 45 -25.13 3.58 -10.18
C PRO A 45 -24.82 3.36 -11.68
N LEU A 46 -23.56 3.54 -12.11
CA LEU A 46 -23.15 3.49 -13.51
C LEU A 46 -22.26 2.28 -13.86
N VAL A 47 -21.76 1.52 -12.88
CA VAL A 47 -20.88 0.34 -13.06
C VAL A 47 -21.33 -0.83 -12.17
N ASN A 48 -21.04 -2.07 -12.57
CA ASN A 48 -21.30 -3.30 -11.81
C ASN A 48 -22.76 -3.56 -11.39
N ASN A 49 -23.76 -3.21 -12.23
CA ASN A 49 -25.18 -3.48 -11.95
C ASN A 49 -25.63 -2.97 -10.55
N ASN A 50 -25.13 -1.81 -10.11
CA ASN A 50 -25.46 -1.22 -8.81
C ASN A 50 -24.88 -1.97 -7.59
N GLN A 51 -23.86 -2.81 -7.78
CA GLN A 51 -23.10 -3.44 -6.69
C GLN A 51 -22.07 -2.47 -6.10
N SER A 52 -21.86 -2.56 -4.78
CA SER A 52 -20.85 -1.78 -4.07
C SER A 52 -19.44 -2.23 -4.48
N GLY A 53 -18.53 -1.28 -4.70
CA GLY A 53 -17.14 -1.57 -5.04
C GLY A 53 -16.21 -0.40 -4.72
N GLN A 54 -14.91 -0.66 -4.73
CA GLN A 54 -13.91 0.39 -4.51
C GLN A 54 -13.57 1.11 -5.81
N HIS A 55 -13.27 2.40 -5.71
CA HIS A 55 -12.96 3.25 -6.86
C HIS A 55 -11.69 4.04 -6.62
N ILE A 56 -10.98 4.37 -7.70
CA ILE A 56 -9.85 5.30 -7.64
C ILE A 56 -10.39 6.72 -7.58
N ILE A 57 -9.90 7.47 -6.61
CA ILE A 57 -10.16 8.88 -6.39
C ILE A 57 -8.92 9.66 -6.81
N HIS A 58 -9.09 10.55 -7.79
CA HIS A 58 -8.02 11.45 -8.23
C HIS A 58 -8.16 12.79 -7.53
N VAL A 59 -7.24 13.07 -6.61
CA VAL A 59 -7.19 14.32 -5.86
C VAL A 59 -6.17 15.26 -6.50
N THR A 60 -6.60 16.45 -6.91
CA THR A 60 -5.77 17.44 -7.62
C THR A 60 -5.60 18.72 -6.80
N ASN A 61 -4.65 19.56 -7.22
CA ASN A 61 -4.34 20.84 -6.58
C ASN A 61 -3.96 20.67 -5.10
N LEU A 62 -3.21 19.62 -4.79
CA LEU A 62 -2.86 19.22 -3.42
C LEU A 62 -2.08 20.27 -2.63
N SER A 63 -1.32 21.11 -3.32
CA SER A 63 -0.56 22.21 -2.72
C SER A 63 -1.36 23.49 -2.57
N SER A 64 -2.56 23.57 -3.18
CA SER A 64 -3.43 24.72 -3.05
C SER A 64 -4.15 24.74 -1.70
N SER A 65 -4.78 25.86 -1.37
CA SER A 65 -5.69 25.96 -0.22
C SER A 65 -7.03 25.24 -0.44
N ASN A 66 -7.29 24.74 -1.65
CA ASN A 66 -8.57 24.14 -2.03
C ASN A 66 -8.38 22.92 -2.94
N PRO A 67 -7.84 21.81 -2.43
CA PRO A 67 -7.74 20.56 -3.18
C PRO A 67 -9.11 20.11 -3.70
N ARG A 68 -9.12 19.50 -4.88
CA ARG A 68 -10.33 18.96 -5.52
C ARG A 68 -10.18 17.46 -5.68
N TYR A 69 -11.29 16.75 -5.76
CA TYR A 69 -11.28 15.32 -6.06
C TYR A 69 -12.32 14.99 -7.12
N GLU A 70 -12.07 13.92 -7.86
CA GLU A 70 -13.04 13.24 -8.71
C GLU A 70 -12.94 11.73 -8.52
N ILE A 71 -14.07 11.04 -8.68
CA ILE A 71 -14.12 9.57 -8.72
C ILE A 71 -13.84 9.16 -10.17
N LEU A 72 -12.85 8.31 -10.40
CA LEU A 72 -12.52 7.79 -11.72
C LEU A 72 -13.44 6.61 -12.06
N TYR A 73 -14.60 6.92 -12.62
CA TYR A 73 -15.55 5.94 -13.10
C TYR A 73 -15.10 5.23 -14.38
N GLY A 74 -15.55 4.00 -14.57
CA GLY A 74 -15.29 3.22 -15.79
C GLY A 74 -13.87 2.68 -15.93
N ILE A 75 -13.04 2.79 -14.89
CA ILE A 75 -11.74 2.11 -14.84
C ILE A 75 -12.01 0.60 -14.66
N PRO A 76 -11.54 -0.28 -15.57
CA PRO A 76 -11.86 -1.71 -15.56
C PRO A 76 -11.02 -2.48 -14.53
N LEU A 77 -11.14 -2.10 -13.25
CA LEU A 77 -10.57 -2.79 -12.10
C LEU A 77 -11.71 -3.17 -11.14
N ALA A 78 -11.62 -4.36 -10.55
CA ALA A 78 -12.53 -4.80 -9.50
C ALA A 78 -11.83 -4.66 -8.16
N ASN A 79 -12.35 -3.74 -7.34
CA ASN A 79 -11.83 -3.46 -6.01
C ASN A 79 -10.32 -3.16 -6.03
N PRO A 80 -9.88 -2.07 -6.70
CA PRO A 80 -8.52 -1.54 -6.49
C PRO A 80 -8.33 -1.28 -5.00
N ILE A 81 -7.10 -1.42 -4.49
CA ILE A 81 -6.82 -1.31 -3.05
C ILE A 81 -5.63 -0.39 -2.79
N SER A 82 -4.39 -0.79 -3.06
CA SER A 82 -3.20 0.04 -2.82
C SER A 82 -2.26 0.06 -4.02
N GLY A 83 -1.06 0.61 -3.84
CA GLY A 83 -0.07 0.70 -4.90
C GLY A 83 1.06 1.69 -4.63
N GLY A 84 1.81 1.99 -5.69
CA GLY A 84 2.93 2.93 -5.64
C GLY A 84 3.27 3.52 -7.00
N ARG A 85 3.90 4.68 -7.00
CA ARG A 85 4.42 5.29 -8.23
C ARG A 85 5.64 4.50 -8.71
N TYR A 86 5.66 4.19 -9.99
CA TYR A 86 6.72 3.50 -10.67
C TYR A 86 7.45 4.47 -11.58
N LEU A 87 8.70 4.78 -11.23
CA LEU A 87 9.57 5.67 -12.00
C LEU A 87 10.87 4.93 -12.38
N HIS A 88 10.80 4.09 -13.41
CA HIS A 88 11.94 3.29 -13.86
C HIS A 88 11.90 3.04 -15.37
N GLY A 89 13.09 3.01 -16.01
CA GLY A 89 13.20 2.79 -17.46
C GLY A 89 12.50 3.86 -18.31
N GLY A 90 12.43 5.11 -17.83
CA GLY A 90 11.73 6.22 -18.50
C GLY A 90 10.21 6.16 -18.42
N LYS A 91 9.63 5.17 -17.73
CA LYS A 91 8.20 5.08 -17.47
C LYS A 91 7.86 5.83 -16.18
N ASP A 92 6.78 6.59 -16.22
CA ASP A 92 6.13 7.21 -15.06
C ASP A 92 4.70 6.72 -15.04
N ILE A 93 4.46 5.66 -14.28
CA ILE A 93 3.15 5.01 -14.16
C ILE A 93 2.82 4.83 -12.69
N ILE A 94 1.58 4.47 -12.40
CA ILE A 94 1.19 3.99 -11.08
C ILE A 94 1.04 2.48 -11.17
N VAL A 95 1.56 1.77 -10.20
CA VAL A 95 1.26 0.36 -9.99
C VAL A 95 0.15 0.28 -8.96
N ILE A 96 -0.91 -0.47 -9.27
CA ILE A 96 -2.07 -0.67 -8.38
C ILE A 96 -2.30 -2.17 -8.18
N THR A 97 -2.55 -2.56 -6.95
CA THR A 97 -3.10 -3.87 -6.57
C THR A 97 -4.62 -3.79 -6.64
N ALA A 98 -5.26 -4.87 -7.08
CA ALA A 98 -6.71 -5.01 -7.06
C ALA A 98 -7.07 -6.38 -6.49
N LEU A 99 -8.02 -6.41 -5.56
CA LEU A 99 -8.47 -7.64 -4.91
C LEU A 99 -9.16 -8.57 -5.92
N GLY A 100 -9.85 -8.00 -6.91
CA GLY A 100 -10.71 -8.71 -7.84
C GLY A 100 -12.16 -8.81 -7.33
N ASN A 101 -12.92 -9.72 -7.92
CA ASN A 101 -14.29 -10.04 -7.52
C ASN A 101 -14.55 -11.56 -7.55
N LEU A 102 -15.78 -11.96 -7.22
CA LEU A 102 -16.25 -13.34 -7.17
C LEU A 102 -16.21 -14.03 -8.54
N GLU A 103 -16.49 -13.28 -9.61
CA GLU A 103 -16.49 -13.76 -10.99
C GLU A 103 -15.09 -13.88 -11.59
N ASN A 104 -14.07 -13.37 -10.88
CA ASN A 104 -12.71 -13.21 -11.38
C ASN A 104 -12.65 -12.44 -12.72
N ASN A 105 -13.54 -11.46 -12.88
CA ASN A 105 -13.66 -10.64 -14.08
C ASN A 105 -14.17 -9.22 -13.75
N PRO A 106 -13.31 -8.18 -13.79
CA PRO A 106 -11.86 -8.28 -13.98
C PRO A 106 -11.18 -9.03 -12.82
N PRO A 107 -10.08 -9.77 -13.07
CA PRO A 107 -9.43 -10.57 -12.05
C PRO A 107 -8.71 -9.72 -11.00
N GLY A 108 -8.42 -10.31 -9.84
CA GLY A 108 -7.47 -9.73 -8.89
C GLY A 108 -6.05 -9.76 -9.46
N GLY A 109 -5.18 -8.86 -9.01
CA GLY A 109 -3.81 -8.80 -9.54
C GLY A 109 -3.10 -7.48 -9.33
N LEU A 110 -1.96 -7.38 -10.01
CA LEU A 110 -1.15 -6.17 -10.13
C LEU A 110 -1.38 -5.55 -11.50
N TYR A 111 -1.59 -4.24 -11.53
CA TYR A 111 -1.94 -3.47 -12.71
C TYR A 111 -1.03 -2.24 -12.83
N SER A 112 -0.77 -1.80 -14.06
CA SER A 112 -0.26 -0.46 -14.32
C SER A 112 -1.42 0.47 -14.67
N LEU A 113 -1.43 1.66 -14.08
CA LEU A 113 -2.33 2.77 -14.34
C LEU A 113 -1.53 3.94 -14.94
N ASN A 114 -2.00 4.50 -16.05
CA ASN A 114 -1.48 5.76 -16.56
C ASN A 114 -1.94 6.92 -15.65
N PRO A 115 -1.04 7.73 -15.06
CA PRO A 115 -1.43 8.82 -14.17
C PRO A 115 -2.02 10.04 -14.90
N TYR A 116 -2.14 9.98 -16.23
CA TYR A 116 -2.75 11.00 -17.05
C TYR A 116 -4.05 10.49 -17.70
N PRO A 117 -5.05 11.36 -17.92
CA PRO A 117 -6.24 11.03 -18.69
C PRO A 117 -5.88 10.39 -20.05
N PRO A 118 -6.59 9.35 -20.48
CA PRO A 118 -7.85 8.82 -19.91
C PRO A 118 -7.66 7.76 -18.80
N PHE A 119 -6.51 7.72 -18.12
CA PHE A 119 -6.24 6.84 -16.98
C PHE A 119 -6.31 5.33 -17.33
N ASN A 120 -5.81 4.98 -18.52
CA ASN A 120 -5.80 3.58 -18.97
C ASN A 120 -5.09 2.66 -17.99
N VAL A 121 -5.66 1.47 -17.79
CA VAL A 121 -5.08 0.40 -16.97
C VAL A 121 -4.65 -0.78 -17.84
N THR A 122 -3.64 -1.52 -17.40
CA THR A 122 -3.15 -2.73 -18.07
C THR A 122 -2.73 -3.75 -17.01
N PRO A 123 -3.17 -5.02 -17.09
CA PRO A 123 -2.72 -6.05 -16.17
C PRO A 123 -1.22 -6.31 -16.34
N LEU A 124 -0.52 -6.40 -15.21
CA LEU A 124 0.89 -6.83 -15.14
C LEU A 124 0.98 -8.32 -14.78
N THR A 125 0.23 -8.76 -13.77
CA THR A 125 0.07 -10.17 -13.40
C THR A 125 -1.25 -10.37 -12.64
N THR A 126 -1.98 -11.45 -12.94
CA THR A 126 -3.31 -11.72 -12.35
C THR A 126 -3.43 -13.12 -11.75
N SER A 127 -2.38 -13.94 -11.85
CA SER A 127 -2.31 -15.28 -11.28
C SER A 127 -0.86 -15.68 -11.00
N TYR A 128 -0.70 -16.66 -10.11
CA TYR A 128 0.54 -17.40 -9.94
C TYR A 128 0.41 -18.79 -10.57
N GLY A 129 0.92 -18.93 -11.79
CA GLY A 129 0.61 -20.09 -12.63
C GLY A 129 -0.89 -20.12 -12.95
N ASP A 130 -1.53 -21.27 -12.72
CA ASP A 130 -2.96 -21.47 -12.97
C ASP A 130 -3.85 -20.99 -11.81
N TYR A 131 -3.26 -20.54 -10.70
CA TYR A 131 -3.99 -20.13 -9.50
C TYR A 131 -4.18 -18.61 -9.47
N PRO A 132 -5.42 -18.09 -9.48
CA PRO A 132 -5.67 -16.67 -9.22
C PRO A 132 -5.11 -16.27 -7.86
N TYR A 133 -4.62 -15.03 -7.76
CA TYR A 133 -4.24 -14.47 -6.45
C TYR A 133 -5.43 -14.43 -5.49
N ASN A 134 -5.18 -14.56 -4.19
CA ASN A 134 -6.25 -14.53 -3.18
C ASN A 134 -6.95 -13.18 -3.14
N GLY A 135 -6.15 -12.11 -3.17
CA GLY A 135 -6.54 -10.71 -3.11
C GLY A 135 -5.28 -9.89 -2.82
N PRO A 136 -4.53 -9.45 -3.85
CA PRO A 136 -3.36 -8.61 -3.67
C PRO A 136 -3.72 -7.29 -3.00
N ASP A 137 -2.88 -6.85 -2.05
CA ASP A 137 -3.26 -5.81 -1.09
C ASP A 137 -2.31 -4.62 -1.16
N ASP A 138 -1.05 -4.69 -0.71
CA ASP A 138 -0.11 -3.58 -0.84
C ASP A 138 1.04 -3.91 -1.80
N ALA A 139 1.65 -2.87 -2.40
CA ALA A 139 2.75 -3.03 -3.33
C ALA A 139 3.81 -1.93 -3.18
N THR A 140 5.07 -2.30 -3.39
CA THR A 140 6.20 -1.39 -3.37
C THR A 140 7.13 -1.60 -4.57
N VAL A 141 7.60 -0.50 -5.14
CA VAL A 141 8.51 -0.49 -6.29
C VAL A 141 9.95 -0.37 -5.81
N PHE A 142 10.80 -1.30 -6.23
CA PHE A 142 12.23 -1.32 -5.91
C PHE A 142 13.05 -0.43 -6.84
N PRO A 143 14.27 -0.01 -6.46
CA PRO A 143 15.13 0.83 -7.30
C PRO A 143 15.49 0.19 -8.65
N ASP A 144 15.51 -1.15 -8.73
CA ASP A 144 15.71 -1.91 -9.97
C ASP A 144 14.46 -1.99 -10.85
N GLY A 145 13.36 -1.33 -10.44
CA GLY A 145 12.08 -1.36 -11.10
C GLY A 145 11.34 -2.70 -10.97
N SER A 146 11.75 -3.61 -10.09
CA SER A 146 10.90 -4.73 -9.71
C SER A 146 9.85 -4.32 -8.70
N ILE A 147 8.76 -5.07 -8.65
CA ILE A 147 7.61 -4.74 -7.79
C ILE A 147 7.41 -5.90 -6.85
N TYR A 148 7.36 -5.62 -5.55
CA TYR A 148 6.97 -6.59 -4.54
C TYR A 148 5.57 -6.25 -4.07
N PHE A 149 4.74 -7.28 -3.87
CA PHE A 149 3.37 -7.10 -3.42
C PHE A 149 2.96 -8.23 -2.47
N THR A 150 2.01 -7.94 -1.61
CA THR A 150 1.41 -8.90 -0.69
C THR A 150 0.14 -9.49 -1.29
N ASP A 151 -0.10 -10.76 -1.00
CA ASP A 151 -1.34 -11.46 -1.34
C ASP A 151 -1.84 -12.17 -0.08
N LEU A 152 -3.09 -11.87 0.29
CA LEU A 152 -3.71 -12.40 1.50
C LEU A 152 -5.22 -12.57 1.31
N ASN A 153 -5.88 -13.06 2.35
CA ASN A 153 -7.25 -13.56 2.28
C ASN A 153 -8.33 -12.60 2.80
N TYR A 154 -8.07 -11.29 2.96
CA TYR A 154 -9.10 -10.34 3.42
C TYR A 154 -10.30 -10.29 2.49
N ALA A 155 -10.08 -10.23 1.18
CA ALA A 155 -11.15 -10.19 0.21
C ALA A 155 -12.08 -11.42 0.29
N TRP A 156 -11.55 -12.60 0.66
CA TRP A 156 -12.38 -13.77 0.93
C TRP A 156 -13.16 -13.66 2.25
N ILE A 157 -12.50 -13.19 3.32
CA ILE A 157 -13.14 -12.96 4.63
C ILE A 157 -14.32 -11.99 4.49
N HIS A 158 -14.20 -10.98 3.63
CA HIS A 158 -15.26 -10.00 3.35
C HIS A 158 -16.26 -10.46 2.27
N GLY A 159 -16.14 -11.68 1.74
CA GLY A 159 -17.05 -12.23 0.74
C GLY A 159 -16.90 -11.63 -0.67
N GLN A 160 -15.82 -10.90 -0.94
CA GLN A 160 -15.52 -10.28 -2.24
C GLN A 160 -14.79 -11.23 -3.20
N ARG A 161 -14.15 -12.28 -2.67
CA ARG A 161 -13.38 -13.28 -3.42
C ARG A 161 -13.78 -14.70 -3.02
N PRO A 162 -13.64 -15.69 -3.93
CA PRO A 162 -13.82 -17.10 -3.58
C PRO A 162 -12.76 -17.57 -2.58
N GLU A 163 -12.90 -18.80 -2.10
CA GLU A 163 -11.94 -19.40 -1.19
C GLU A 163 -10.51 -19.37 -1.78
N PRO A 164 -9.50 -18.89 -1.01
CA PRO A 164 -8.09 -18.84 -1.41
C PRO A 164 -7.56 -20.18 -1.92
N LEU A 165 -6.81 -20.14 -3.02
CA LEU A 165 -6.08 -21.30 -3.56
C LEU A 165 -4.57 -21.21 -3.35
N LEU A 166 -4.08 -20.05 -2.89
CA LEU A 166 -2.68 -19.81 -2.60
C LEU A 166 -2.48 -19.56 -1.09
N PRO A 167 -1.28 -19.83 -0.55
CA PRO A 167 -0.93 -19.36 0.79
C PRO A 167 -0.78 -17.82 0.81
N ASN A 168 -1.00 -17.23 1.99
CA ASN A 168 -0.73 -15.81 2.23
C ASN A 168 0.78 -15.54 2.15
N GLN A 169 1.25 -14.77 1.18
CA GLN A 169 2.68 -14.62 0.85
C GLN A 169 3.03 -13.27 0.22
N VAL A 170 4.33 -13.02 0.11
CA VAL A 170 4.90 -11.90 -0.66
C VAL A 170 5.40 -12.42 -2.00
N TYR A 171 5.02 -11.73 -3.08
CA TYR A 171 5.44 -12.02 -4.44
C TYR A 171 6.31 -10.88 -5.01
N ARG A 172 7.14 -11.18 -6.01
CA ARG A 172 7.88 -10.20 -6.82
C ARG A 172 7.52 -10.36 -8.29
N TYR A 173 7.12 -9.28 -8.92
CA TYR A 173 6.95 -9.14 -10.36
C TYR A 173 8.14 -8.39 -10.98
N ASP A 174 8.72 -8.95 -12.05
CA ASP A 174 9.77 -8.31 -12.83
C ASP A 174 9.21 -7.83 -14.19
N PRO A 175 9.03 -6.51 -14.39
CA PRO A 175 8.47 -5.98 -15.63
C PRO A 175 9.37 -6.17 -16.86
N ARG A 176 10.65 -6.55 -16.68
CA ARG A 176 11.56 -6.81 -17.81
C ARG A 176 11.37 -8.20 -18.40
N THR A 177 11.05 -9.18 -17.56
CA THR A 177 10.86 -10.58 -17.97
C THR A 177 9.39 -10.99 -17.94
N ASN A 178 8.50 -10.12 -17.47
CA ASN A 178 7.09 -10.41 -17.25
C ASN A 178 6.88 -11.66 -16.37
N ALA A 179 7.73 -11.83 -15.36
CA ALA A 179 7.72 -13.01 -14.51
C ALA A 179 7.36 -12.65 -13.06
N THR A 180 6.53 -13.48 -12.44
CA THR A 180 6.22 -13.41 -11.01
C THR A 180 6.83 -14.59 -10.27
N ARG A 181 7.38 -14.34 -9.08
CA ARG A 181 7.91 -15.37 -8.18
C ARG A 181 7.42 -15.13 -6.76
N ALA A 182 7.06 -16.19 -6.03
CA ALA A 182 6.93 -16.13 -4.58
C ALA A 182 8.30 -15.81 -3.96
N MET A 183 8.31 -14.94 -2.94
CA MET A 183 9.55 -14.38 -2.37
C MET A 183 9.70 -14.61 -0.88
N ALA A 184 8.60 -14.59 -0.13
CA ALA A 184 8.63 -14.83 1.31
C ALA A 184 7.28 -15.38 1.78
N ASP A 185 7.34 -16.31 2.72
CA ASP A 185 6.22 -17.00 3.33
C ASP A 185 6.26 -16.85 4.87
N GLN A 186 5.49 -17.68 5.59
CA GLN A 186 5.37 -17.67 7.05
C GLN A 186 4.82 -16.35 7.64
N PHE A 187 3.92 -15.72 6.91
CA PHE A 187 3.07 -14.64 7.40
C PHE A 187 1.68 -15.18 7.73
N THR A 188 1.03 -14.62 8.75
CA THR A 188 -0.39 -14.89 8.99
C THR A 188 -1.21 -14.14 7.94
N ARG A 189 -1.03 -12.81 7.85
CA ARG A 189 -1.68 -11.94 6.86
C ARG A 189 -0.70 -10.82 6.47
N PRO A 190 0.16 -11.02 5.44
CA PRO A 190 1.04 -9.96 4.97
C PRO A 190 0.19 -8.89 4.30
N ASN A 191 0.26 -7.65 4.78
CA ASN A 191 -0.57 -6.54 4.31
C ASN A 191 0.35 -5.40 3.84
N GLY A 192 0.60 -4.36 4.64
CA GLY A 192 1.49 -3.27 4.26
C GLY A 192 2.90 -3.72 3.88
N ILE A 193 3.44 -3.16 2.79
CA ILE A 193 4.78 -3.49 2.29
C ILE A 193 5.54 -2.26 1.83
N THR A 194 6.81 -2.15 2.23
CA THR A 194 7.70 -1.08 1.79
C THR A 194 9.15 -1.55 1.77
N ARG A 195 10.06 -0.68 1.35
CA ARG A 195 11.50 -0.99 1.26
C ARG A 195 12.35 0.13 1.85
N SER A 196 13.58 -0.20 2.24
CA SER A 196 14.59 0.80 2.54
C SER A 196 14.89 1.68 1.30
N PRO A 197 15.41 2.90 1.50
CA PRO A 197 15.71 3.81 0.39
C PRO A 197 16.63 3.21 -0.68
N ASP A 198 17.57 2.38 -0.26
CA ASP A 198 18.52 1.67 -1.12
C ASP A 198 18.01 0.33 -1.67
N GLY A 199 16.82 -0.11 -1.27
CA GLY A 199 16.22 -1.37 -1.69
C GLY A 199 16.90 -2.63 -1.14
N GLN A 200 17.77 -2.51 -0.12
CA GLN A 200 18.44 -3.67 0.49
C GLN A 200 17.58 -4.38 1.54
N VAL A 201 16.56 -3.72 2.08
CA VAL A 201 15.64 -4.28 3.07
C VAL A 201 14.21 -4.08 2.60
N ILE A 202 13.39 -5.12 2.74
CA ILE A 202 11.94 -5.05 2.59
C ILE A 202 11.31 -5.16 3.98
N TYR A 203 10.28 -4.35 4.22
CA TYR A 203 9.49 -4.37 5.44
C TYR A 203 8.08 -4.83 5.10
N VAL A 204 7.56 -5.79 5.87
CA VAL A 204 6.23 -6.38 5.66
C VAL A 204 5.50 -6.38 7.00
N GLY A 205 4.35 -5.71 7.05
CA GLY A 205 3.43 -5.77 8.18
C GLY A 205 2.65 -7.09 8.14
N ASP A 206 2.56 -7.78 9.27
CA ASP A 206 1.70 -8.95 9.42
C ASP A 206 0.49 -8.55 10.28
N THR A 207 -0.71 -8.55 9.70
CA THR A 207 -1.96 -8.12 10.33
C THR A 207 -2.78 -9.29 10.90
N GLY A 208 -2.13 -10.43 11.20
CA GLY A 208 -2.77 -11.63 11.76
C GLY A 208 -3.64 -11.42 13.00
N VAL A 209 -3.42 -10.34 13.76
CA VAL A 209 -4.25 -9.88 14.89
C VAL A 209 -5.68 -9.55 14.50
N SER A 210 -5.94 -9.11 13.27
CA SER A 210 -7.26 -8.72 12.79
C SER A 210 -8.00 -9.92 12.19
N TYR A 211 -9.25 -10.11 12.60
CA TYR A 211 -10.13 -11.14 12.03
C TYR A 211 -10.82 -10.70 10.73
N GLY A 212 -10.75 -9.42 10.35
CA GLY A 212 -11.46 -8.85 9.19
C GLY A 212 -12.90 -8.41 9.48
N ASP A 213 -13.37 -8.49 10.72
CA ASP A 213 -14.69 -8.00 11.16
C ASP A 213 -14.58 -6.80 12.13
N GLY A 214 -13.39 -6.19 12.21
CA GLY A 214 -13.04 -5.14 13.17
C GLY A 214 -12.59 -5.65 14.54
N SER A 215 -12.71 -6.95 14.85
CA SER A 215 -12.22 -7.53 16.09
C SER A 215 -10.71 -7.84 16.04
N LEU A 216 -10.05 -7.70 17.19
CA LEU A 216 -8.60 -7.89 17.35
C LEU A 216 -8.27 -8.94 18.41
N ASN A 217 -7.39 -9.90 18.08
CA ASN A 217 -6.77 -10.80 19.04
C ASN A 217 -5.32 -10.37 19.32
N PHE A 218 -5.10 -9.61 20.39
CA PHE A 218 -3.78 -9.06 20.74
C PHE A 218 -2.69 -10.11 21.07
N THR A 219 -3.06 -11.40 21.20
CA THR A 219 -2.09 -12.50 21.33
C THR A 219 -1.64 -13.09 19.99
N ALA A 220 -2.32 -12.75 18.89
CA ALA A 220 -1.98 -13.15 17.54
C ALA A 220 -0.92 -12.22 16.92
N GLN A 221 -0.46 -12.60 15.74
CA GLN A 221 0.66 -11.97 15.08
C GLN A 221 0.33 -10.55 14.60
N ARG A 222 1.18 -9.58 14.98
CA ARG A 222 1.03 -8.16 14.59
C ARG A 222 2.34 -7.43 14.32
N SER A 223 3.44 -8.18 14.17
CA SER A 223 4.77 -7.60 14.01
C SER A 223 5.02 -7.14 12.58
N ILE A 224 5.89 -6.15 12.44
CA ILE A 224 6.54 -5.81 11.19
C ILE A 224 7.82 -6.64 11.09
N TYR A 225 8.03 -7.30 9.97
CA TYR A 225 9.24 -8.05 9.67
C TYR A 225 10.10 -7.31 8.67
N ALA A 226 11.43 -7.34 8.87
CA ALA A 226 12.41 -6.94 7.88
C ALA A 226 13.02 -8.19 7.23
N LEU A 227 13.24 -8.15 5.92
CA LEU A 227 13.98 -9.17 5.16
C LEU A 227 15.03 -8.48 4.30
N THR A 228 16.21 -9.08 4.20
CA THR A 228 17.31 -8.59 3.37
C THR A 228 17.10 -9.03 1.93
N ALA A 229 16.99 -8.07 1.01
CA ALA A 229 16.92 -8.28 -0.42
C ALA A 229 18.33 -8.34 -1.01
N LYS A 230 18.72 -9.51 -1.54
CA LYS A 230 20.06 -9.70 -2.12
C LYS A 230 20.04 -10.72 -3.25
N ASN A 231 20.95 -10.55 -4.21
CA ASN A 231 21.23 -11.60 -5.18
C ASN A 231 22.08 -12.68 -4.48
N THR A 232 21.48 -13.83 -4.20
CA THR A 232 22.17 -14.93 -3.50
C THR A 232 22.54 -16.01 -4.51
N PRO A 233 23.83 -16.40 -4.60
CA PRO A 233 24.23 -17.60 -5.34
C PRO A 233 23.49 -18.83 -4.80
N SER A 234 22.82 -19.55 -5.68
CA SER A 234 22.05 -20.76 -5.37
C SER A 234 22.01 -21.68 -6.59
N GLY A 235 21.71 -22.97 -6.38
CA GLY A 235 21.59 -23.92 -7.48
C GLY A 235 22.92 -24.28 -8.15
N VAL A 236 22.84 -24.92 -9.32
CA VAL A 236 24.00 -25.45 -10.06
C VAL A 236 24.86 -24.29 -10.56
N HIS A 237 26.19 -24.42 -10.43
CA HIS A 237 27.17 -23.39 -10.82
C HIS A 237 27.03 -22.04 -10.10
N GLY A 238 26.31 -21.98 -8.97
CA GLY A 238 26.19 -20.75 -8.18
C GLY A 238 25.39 -19.64 -8.86
N THR A 239 24.38 -20.01 -9.66
CA THR A 239 23.47 -19.02 -10.28
C THR A 239 22.90 -18.07 -9.23
N ALA A 240 23.06 -16.77 -9.45
CA ALA A 240 22.51 -15.77 -8.55
C ALA A 240 21.10 -15.38 -8.99
N GLY A 241 20.17 -15.40 -8.04
CA GLY A 241 18.83 -14.85 -8.23
C GLY A 241 18.51 -13.85 -7.13
N PRO A 242 17.52 -12.96 -7.32
CA PRO A 242 17.04 -12.15 -6.22
C PRO A 242 16.49 -13.09 -5.14
N PHE A 243 16.72 -12.81 -3.86
CA PHE A 243 16.11 -13.54 -2.74
C PHE A 243 15.83 -12.57 -1.60
N LEU A 244 14.79 -12.88 -0.84
CA LEU A 244 14.58 -12.30 0.49
C LEU A 244 15.14 -13.28 1.51
N THR A 245 16.01 -12.80 2.39
CA THR A 245 16.75 -13.60 3.37
C THR A 245 16.77 -12.89 4.72
N ASP A 246 17.35 -13.52 5.75
CA ASP A 246 17.61 -12.87 7.04
C ASP A 246 16.35 -12.22 7.65
N ARG A 247 15.21 -12.94 7.55
CA ARG A 247 13.93 -12.51 8.13
C ARG A 247 14.10 -12.29 9.62
N ARG A 248 13.74 -11.10 10.08
CA ARG A 248 13.86 -10.66 11.46
C ARG A 248 12.66 -9.82 11.86
N VAL A 249 12.26 -9.91 13.13
CA VAL A 249 11.31 -8.94 13.70
C VAL A 249 11.98 -7.58 13.63
N PHE A 250 11.32 -6.62 12.97
CA PHE A 250 11.76 -5.24 12.90
C PHE A 250 11.15 -4.43 14.03
N ALA A 251 9.83 -4.47 14.14
CA ALA A 251 9.10 -3.70 15.14
C ALA A 251 7.77 -4.36 15.49
N LEU A 252 7.25 -4.02 16.67
CA LEU A 252 5.90 -4.35 17.09
C LEU A 252 5.12 -3.03 17.25
N PRO A 253 4.01 -2.82 16.50
CA PRO A 253 3.12 -1.67 16.72
C PRO A 253 2.65 -1.61 18.17
N LEU A 254 2.46 -0.41 18.72
CA LEU A 254 2.02 -0.30 20.12
C LEU A 254 0.55 -0.66 20.31
N VAL A 255 -0.30 -0.43 19.29
CA VAL A 255 -1.74 -0.69 19.31
C VAL A 255 -2.17 -1.30 17.98
N GLY A 256 -2.87 -2.44 18.03
CA GLY A 256 -3.36 -3.15 16.84
C GLY A 256 -2.23 -3.63 15.93
N ALA A 257 -2.42 -3.47 14.63
CA ALA A 257 -1.41 -3.72 13.60
C ALA A 257 -1.26 -2.50 12.68
N VAL A 258 -0.18 -2.48 11.92
CA VAL A 258 -0.01 -1.53 10.84
C VAL A 258 -0.67 -2.07 9.59
N ASP A 259 -1.47 -1.23 8.97
CA ASP A 259 -2.02 -1.45 7.63
C ASP A 259 -0.96 -0.94 6.61
N GLY A 260 -1.19 0.18 5.95
CA GLY A 260 -0.23 0.79 5.03
C GLY A 260 1.14 1.13 5.64
N LEU A 261 2.21 0.67 4.99
CA LEU A 261 3.61 0.99 5.32
C LEU A 261 4.26 1.87 4.26
N LYS A 262 5.07 2.84 4.69
CA LYS A 262 5.90 3.70 3.82
C LYS A 262 7.27 3.98 4.47
N THR A 263 8.26 4.32 3.65
CA THR A 263 9.61 4.64 4.12
C THR A 263 10.01 6.03 3.65
N ASP A 264 10.72 6.79 4.50
CA ASP A 264 11.35 8.05 4.10
C ASP A 264 12.80 7.86 3.63
N THR A 265 13.36 8.86 2.98
CA THR A 265 14.73 8.88 2.44
C THR A 265 15.84 8.76 3.49
N LYS A 266 15.53 8.89 4.79
CA LYS A 266 16.46 8.62 5.90
C LYS A 266 16.33 7.18 6.41
N GLY A 267 15.41 6.40 5.84
CA GLY A 267 15.15 5.01 6.18
C GLY A 267 14.19 4.83 7.37
N ASN A 268 13.54 5.88 7.86
CA ASN A 268 12.51 5.69 8.88
C ASN A 268 11.30 5.01 8.25
N VAL A 269 10.72 4.06 8.97
CA VAL A 269 9.53 3.32 8.56
C VAL A 269 8.31 3.95 9.24
N TRP A 270 7.30 4.27 8.45
CA TRP A 270 6.05 4.89 8.84
C TRP A 270 4.93 3.89 8.62
N GLY A 271 4.11 3.64 9.63
CA GLY A 271 2.99 2.70 9.54
C GLY A 271 1.74 3.25 10.19
N LEU A 272 0.62 3.20 9.47
CA LEU A 272 -0.67 3.58 10.03
C LEU A 272 -1.17 2.43 10.92
N SER A 273 -1.12 2.64 12.22
CA SER A 273 -1.62 1.72 13.24
C SER A 273 -3.03 2.13 13.67
N THR A 274 -3.73 1.25 14.39
CA THR A 274 -5.11 1.49 14.85
C THR A 274 -5.35 2.81 15.58
N ASP A 275 -4.37 3.33 16.34
CA ASP A 275 -4.49 4.60 17.07
C ASP A 275 -3.79 5.79 16.39
N GLY A 276 -3.18 5.57 15.22
CA GLY A 276 -2.57 6.61 14.42
C GLY A 276 -1.23 6.21 13.78
N LEU A 277 -0.49 7.22 13.30
CA LEU A 277 0.71 7.01 12.50
C LEU A 277 1.94 6.80 13.39
N HIS A 278 2.50 5.59 13.37
CA HIS A 278 3.69 5.20 14.13
C HIS A 278 4.94 5.32 13.27
N VAL A 279 6.06 5.66 13.90
CA VAL A 279 7.34 5.87 13.21
C VAL A 279 8.47 5.15 13.93
N TRP A 280 9.24 4.36 13.19
CA TRP A 280 10.44 3.66 13.65
C TRP A 280 11.67 4.12 12.88
N ASP A 281 12.83 4.11 13.53
CA ASP A 281 14.11 4.29 12.86
C ASP A 281 14.51 3.03 12.06
N PRO A 282 15.56 3.09 11.21
CA PRO A 282 16.00 1.92 10.43
C PRO A 282 16.44 0.71 11.27
N SER A 283 16.67 0.88 12.58
CA SER A 283 17.03 -0.21 13.50
C SER A 283 15.79 -0.83 14.18
N GLY A 284 14.59 -0.31 13.93
CA GLY A 284 13.34 -0.77 14.54
C GLY A 284 13.00 -0.07 15.85
N ASN A 285 13.78 0.93 16.27
CA ASN A 285 13.46 1.66 17.50
C ASN A 285 12.28 2.59 17.26
N PHE A 286 11.28 2.53 18.15
CA PHE A 286 10.14 3.41 18.10
C PHE A 286 10.55 4.86 18.37
N LEU A 287 10.32 5.74 17.40
CA LEU A 287 10.64 7.16 17.53
C LEU A 287 9.47 7.95 18.13
N GLY A 288 8.24 7.59 17.77
CA GLY A 288 7.04 8.28 18.22
C GLY A 288 5.82 7.94 17.37
N LYS A 289 4.66 8.49 17.77
CA LYS A 289 3.41 8.38 17.02
C LYS A 289 2.68 9.73 16.93
N ILE A 290 1.92 9.91 15.86
CA ILE A 290 0.90 10.97 15.73
C ILE A 290 -0.44 10.30 15.98
N LEU A 291 -1.12 10.70 17.06
CA LEU A 291 -2.48 10.23 17.34
C LEU A 291 -3.45 10.81 16.33
N LEU A 292 -4.35 9.98 15.85
CA LEU A 292 -5.36 10.36 14.88
C LEU A 292 -6.71 9.99 15.48
N GLU A 293 -7.40 11.00 16.01
CA GLU A 293 -8.75 10.84 16.56
C GLU A 293 -9.74 10.70 15.38
N ASP A 294 -10.67 9.76 15.50
CA ASP A 294 -11.73 9.52 14.51
C ASP A 294 -11.25 9.31 13.06
N LEU A 295 -10.33 8.35 12.84
CA LEU A 295 -9.90 7.97 11.48
C LEU A 295 -11.01 7.36 10.61
N GLY A 296 -12.20 7.10 11.15
CA GLY A 296 -13.15 6.20 10.50
C GLY A 296 -12.49 4.84 10.24
N GLU A 297 -13.03 4.07 9.30
CA GLU A 297 -12.43 2.80 8.87
C GLU A 297 -11.24 3.01 7.88
N GLY A 298 -10.67 4.21 7.73
CA GLY A 298 -9.57 4.49 6.79
C GLY A 298 -8.20 3.93 7.22
N GLY A 299 -7.42 3.41 6.26
CA GLY A 299 -6.30 2.48 6.50
C GLY A 299 -4.94 2.83 5.87
N SER A 300 -4.79 3.91 5.08
CA SER A 300 -3.53 4.18 4.35
C SER A 300 -2.84 5.52 4.60
N VAL A 301 -1.54 5.54 4.30
CA VAL A 301 -0.65 6.71 4.40
C VAL A 301 0.26 6.80 3.18
N GLY A 302 0.56 8.02 2.75
CA GLY A 302 1.49 8.27 1.66
C GLY A 302 2.18 9.63 1.75
N PHE A 303 3.40 9.69 1.21
CA PHE A 303 4.17 10.93 1.16
C PHE A 303 3.72 11.83 0.01
N GLY A 304 3.67 13.13 0.27
CA GLY A 304 3.49 14.17 -0.74
C GLY A 304 4.81 14.88 -1.05
N LYS A 305 4.74 16.22 -1.18
CA LYS A 305 5.94 17.07 -1.26
C LYS A 305 6.81 16.93 -0.01
N PRO A 306 8.09 17.33 -0.05
CA PRO A 306 8.96 17.33 1.13
C PRO A 306 8.29 17.95 2.37
N GLY A 307 8.17 17.17 3.44
CA GLY A 307 7.50 17.53 4.68
C GLY A 307 5.98 17.37 4.69
N GLU A 308 5.36 16.83 3.64
CA GLU A 308 3.92 16.54 3.58
C GLU A 308 3.66 15.03 3.57
N ILE A 309 2.73 14.60 4.40
CA ILE A 309 2.22 13.23 4.49
C ILE A 309 0.70 13.32 4.44
N TYR A 310 0.08 12.42 3.68
CA TYR A 310 -1.36 12.31 3.53
C TYR A 310 -1.83 11.02 4.17
N ILE A 311 -2.97 11.11 4.85
CA ILE A 311 -3.61 9.99 5.54
C ILE A 311 -5.05 9.90 5.05
N ALA A 312 -5.42 8.70 4.61
CA ALA A 312 -6.75 8.32 4.19
C ALA A 312 -7.59 7.99 5.44
N GLY A 313 -8.57 8.83 5.78
CA GLY A 313 -9.39 8.74 7.00
C GLY A 313 -10.88 8.51 6.72
N GLY A 314 -11.20 7.65 5.75
CA GLY A 314 -12.53 7.34 5.26
C GLY A 314 -13.20 8.53 4.57
N THR A 315 -13.93 9.33 5.33
CA THR A 315 -14.63 10.54 4.84
C THR A 315 -13.71 11.75 4.68
N LYS A 316 -12.52 11.68 5.29
CA LYS A 316 -11.56 12.80 5.37
C LYS A 316 -10.24 12.43 4.71
N LEU A 317 -9.70 13.36 3.93
CA LEU A 317 -8.28 13.36 3.57
C LEU A 317 -7.55 14.29 4.53
N ILE A 318 -6.56 13.76 5.24
CA ILE A 318 -5.82 14.49 6.26
C ILE A 318 -4.40 14.75 5.76
N LYS A 319 -3.92 15.98 5.87
CA LYS A 319 -2.54 16.37 5.61
C LYS A 319 -1.81 16.59 6.93
N LEU A 320 -0.75 15.81 7.13
CA LEU A 320 0.26 16.03 8.16
C LEU A 320 1.43 16.80 7.54
N LYS A 321 1.77 17.95 8.10
CA LYS A 321 3.02 18.68 7.78
C LYS A 321 4.04 18.48 8.88
N VAL A 322 5.25 18.13 8.48
CA VAL A 322 6.42 17.87 9.32
C VAL A 322 7.66 18.58 8.75
N ALA A 323 8.85 18.31 9.27
CA ALA A 323 10.08 18.91 8.75
C ALA A 323 10.27 18.58 7.26
N LYS A 324 10.65 19.59 6.46
CA LYS A 324 10.91 19.42 5.01
C LYS A 324 11.99 18.39 4.67
N THR A 325 12.80 17.98 5.64
CA THR A 325 13.79 16.90 5.47
C THR A 325 13.18 15.49 5.47
N VAL A 326 11.88 15.37 5.76
CA VAL A 326 11.13 14.12 5.61
C VAL A 326 10.62 14.08 4.17
N VAL A 327 11.15 13.14 3.39
CA VAL A 327 10.82 12.95 1.98
C VAL A 327 10.60 11.46 1.78
N GLY A 328 9.50 11.06 1.15
CA GLY A 328 9.22 9.66 0.82
C GLY A 328 10.19 9.09 -0.21
N THR A 329 10.38 7.76 -0.18
CA THR A 329 11.18 6.99 -1.15
C THR A 329 10.47 6.71 -2.46
#